data_AF-A0A016CSH6-F1
#
_entry.id   AF-A0A016CSH6-F1
#
_cell.length_a   1.000
_cell.length_b   1.000
_cell.length_c   1.000
_cell.angle_alpha   90.00
_cell.angle_beta   90.00
_cell.angle_gamma   90.00
#
_symmetry.space_group_name_H-M   'P 1'
#
loop_
_entity.id
_entity.type
_entity.pdbx_description
1 polymer ?
#
loop_
_entity_poly.entity_id
_entity_poly.type
_entity_poly.pdbx_seq_one_letter_code
_entity_poly.pdbx_strand_id
1 'polypeptide(L)'
;MNIEEYYLFLEWLSAQEIKIGESLFHTFENILSEANANALEAVNFRAQFIGEYEENIALAYFFIGHFTNYDRDERMACICIGLEAEYIKGINNLKKKCELYSEDQILFKAAPSLFQHVRNRELIDYSVFQRINDSEIICFNNLYGYIDGYVPLTILS
;
A
#
# COMPACT_ATOMS: atom_id res chain seq x y z
N MET A 1 23.89 -8.67 4.48
CA MET A 1 22.80 -7.80 4.93
C MET A 1 22.57 -8.03 6.41
N ASN A 2 22.48 -6.95 7.18
CA ASN A 2 22.04 -6.95 8.57
C ASN A 2 20.55 -6.59 8.67
N ILE A 3 19.99 -6.63 9.89
CA ILE A 3 18.56 -6.39 10.10
C ILE A 3 18.12 -4.95 9.75
N GLU A 4 18.97 -3.95 9.96
CA GLU A 4 18.66 -2.55 9.63
C GLU A 4 18.61 -2.34 8.12
N GLU A 5 19.59 -2.91 7.40
CA GLU A 5 19.64 -2.91 5.93
C GLU A 5 18.41 -3.63 5.33
N TYR A 6 17.98 -4.72 5.96
CA TYR A 6 16.77 -5.44 5.57
C TYR A 6 15.51 -4.58 5.72
N TYR A 7 15.35 -3.87 6.85
CA TYR A 7 14.23 -2.96 7.03
C TYR A 7 14.24 -1.79 6.04
N LEU A 8 15.40 -1.22 5.74
CA LEU A 8 15.52 -0.18 4.71
C LEU A 8 15.12 -0.71 3.33
N PHE A 9 15.48 -1.96 3.01
CA PHE A 9 15.03 -2.62 1.79
C PHE A 9 13.51 -2.80 1.77
N LEU A 10 12.90 -3.24 2.86
CA LEU A 10 11.44 -3.39 2.95
C LEU A 10 10.72 -2.04 2.80
N GLU A 11 11.23 -0.97 3.41
CA GLU A 11 10.69 0.38 3.24
C GLU A 11 10.78 0.83 1.78
N TRP A 12 11.93 0.64 1.14
CA TRP A 12 12.11 0.93 -0.28
C TRP A 12 11.16 0.13 -1.16
N LEU A 13 10.99 -1.18 -0.89
CA LEU A 13 10.09 -2.03 -1.64
C LEU A 13 8.63 -1.59 -1.45
N SER A 14 8.21 -1.29 -0.22
CA SER A 14 6.86 -0.81 0.09
C SER A 14 6.49 0.48 -0.65
N ALA A 15 7.49 1.32 -0.94
CA ALA A 15 7.35 2.60 -1.61
C ALA A 15 7.29 2.50 -3.15
N GLN A 16 7.49 1.31 -3.73
CA GLN A 16 7.42 1.15 -5.18
C GLN A 16 6.02 1.50 -5.71
N GLU A 17 6.00 2.18 -6.85
CA GLU A 17 4.77 2.44 -7.60
C GLU A 17 4.23 1.12 -8.16
N ILE A 18 2.96 0.83 -7.85
CA ILE A 18 2.27 -0.36 -8.35
C ILE A 18 1.30 0.10 -9.43
N LYS A 19 1.44 -0.46 -10.64
CA LYS A 19 0.52 -0.16 -11.74
C LYS A 19 -0.87 -0.71 -11.45
N ILE A 20 -1.88 -0.09 -12.05
CA ILE A 20 -3.27 -0.58 -11.93
C ILE A 20 -3.33 -2.03 -12.42
N GLY A 21 -3.82 -2.91 -11.56
CA GLY A 21 -3.95 -4.35 -11.84
C GLY A 21 -2.72 -5.20 -11.49
N GLU A 22 -1.64 -4.60 -10.98
CA GLU A 22 -0.46 -5.32 -10.47
C GLU A 22 -0.46 -5.39 -8.94
N SER A 23 0.38 -6.27 -8.38
CA SER A 23 0.61 -6.42 -6.94
C SER A 23 2.07 -6.13 -6.60
N LEU A 24 2.36 -5.85 -5.33
CA LEU A 24 3.75 -5.67 -4.89
C LEU A 24 4.58 -6.93 -5.12
N PHE A 25 3.97 -8.11 -5.03
CA PHE A 25 4.59 -9.38 -5.36
C PHE A 25 5.07 -9.42 -6.81
N HIS A 26 4.26 -8.95 -7.76
CA HIS A 26 4.66 -8.87 -9.16
C HIS A 26 5.81 -7.87 -9.37
N THR A 27 5.74 -6.69 -8.73
CA THR A 27 6.83 -5.72 -8.77
C THR A 27 8.14 -6.30 -8.22
N PHE A 28 8.06 -7.01 -7.09
CA PHE A 28 9.22 -7.64 -6.47
C PHE A 28 9.81 -8.75 -7.34
N GLU A 29 8.97 -9.57 -7.96
CA GLU A 29 9.39 -10.61 -8.89
C GLU A 29 10.14 -10.03 -10.11
N ASN A 30 9.68 -8.89 -10.64
CA ASN A 30 10.38 -8.17 -11.70
C ASN A 30 11.75 -7.64 -11.23
N ILE A 31 11.83 -7.02 -10.04
CA ILE A 31 13.08 -6.55 -9.44
C ILE A 31 14.10 -7.70 -9.29
N LEU A 32 13.63 -8.87 -8.87
CA LEU A 32 14.46 -10.06 -8.75
C LEU A 32 14.89 -10.60 -10.13
N SER A 33 14.01 -10.56 -11.14
CA SER A 33 14.33 -10.97 -12.51
C SER A 33 15.41 -10.09 -13.16
N GLU A 34 15.52 -8.83 -12.74
CA GLU A 34 16.57 -7.89 -13.15
C GLU A 34 17.89 -8.10 -12.39
N ALA A 35 17.98 -9.15 -11.56
CA ALA A 35 19.14 -9.49 -10.74
C ALA A 35 19.57 -8.33 -9.81
N ASN A 36 18.60 -7.61 -9.25
CA ASN A 36 18.87 -6.55 -8.29
C ASN A 36 19.60 -7.10 -7.06
N ALA A 37 20.82 -6.60 -6.80
CA ALA A 37 21.69 -7.12 -5.76
C ALA A 37 21.07 -7.04 -4.35
N ASN A 38 20.41 -5.92 -4.02
CA ASN A 38 19.78 -5.72 -2.71
C ASN A 38 18.60 -6.67 -2.51
N ALA A 39 17.82 -6.90 -3.57
CA ALA A 39 16.71 -7.84 -3.54
C ALA A 39 17.17 -9.28 -3.31
N LEU A 40 18.20 -9.72 -4.03
CA LEU A 40 18.79 -11.05 -3.85
C LEU A 40 19.42 -11.20 -2.46
N GLU A 41 20.09 -10.18 -1.96
CA GLU A 41 20.66 -10.18 -0.62
C GLU A 41 19.58 -10.23 0.46
N ALA A 42 18.46 -9.52 0.27
CA ALA A 42 17.30 -9.58 1.16
C ALA A 42 16.65 -10.97 1.18
N VAL A 43 16.51 -11.64 0.04
CA VAL A 43 16.01 -13.03 -0.05
C VAL A 43 16.92 -13.97 0.72
N ASN A 44 18.24 -13.91 0.47
CA ASN A 44 19.23 -14.74 1.16
C ASN A 44 19.28 -14.50 2.67
N PHE A 45 19.11 -13.24 3.09
CA PHE A 45 18.99 -12.89 4.50
C PHE A 45 17.72 -13.48 5.10
N ARG A 46 16.56 -13.25 4.46
CA ARG A 46 15.26 -13.66 5.00
C ARG A 46 15.08 -15.18 5.05
N ALA A 47 15.69 -15.91 4.12
CA ALA A 47 15.70 -17.37 4.08
C ALA A 47 16.30 -18.01 5.35
N GLN A 48 17.22 -17.32 6.04
CA GLN A 48 17.83 -17.81 7.29
C GLN A 48 16.86 -17.81 8.48
N PHE A 49 15.69 -17.17 8.34
CA PHE A 49 14.69 -17.01 9.40
C PHE A 49 13.35 -17.67 9.03
N ILE A 50 13.36 -18.68 8.17
CA ILE A 50 12.15 -19.45 7.84
C ILE A 50 11.96 -20.52 8.92
N GLY A 51 10.91 -20.35 9.72
CA GLY A 51 10.42 -21.35 10.66
C GLY A 51 9.05 -21.89 10.26
N GLU A 52 8.46 -22.69 11.14
CA GLU A 52 7.14 -23.30 10.94
C GLU A 52 6.03 -22.24 10.72
N TYR A 53 6.14 -21.08 11.37
CA TYR A 53 5.17 -20.00 11.22
C TYR A 53 5.23 -19.39 9.80
N GLU A 54 6.43 -19.03 9.35
CA GLU A 54 6.66 -18.50 8.00
C GLU A 54 6.24 -19.47 6.92
N GLU A 55 6.56 -20.75 7.10
CA GLU A 55 6.17 -21.83 6.18
C GLU A 55 4.65 -21.92 6.05
N ASN A 56 3.92 -21.94 7.16
CA ASN A 56 2.45 -22.00 7.15
C ASN A 56 1.83 -20.81 6.41
N ILE A 57 2.37 -19.61 6.59
CA ILE A 57 1.91 -18.42 5.87
C ILE A 57 2.25 -18.55 4.39
N ALA A 58 3.52 -18.80 4.05
CA ALA A 58 3.99 -18.77 2.68
C ALA A 58 3.34 -19.86 1.82
N LEU A 59 3.11 -21.05 2.37
CA LEU A 59 2.45 -22.16 1.65
C LEU A 59 1.04 -21.80 1.16
N ALA A 60 0.30 -20.98 1.92
CA ALA A 60 -1.02 -20.50 1.47
C ALA A 60 -0.94 -19.66 0.18
N TYR A 61 0.20 -18.99 -0.05
CA TYR A 61 0.43 -18.12 -1.21
C TYR A 61 1.07 -18.85 -2.39
N PHE A 62 1.56 -20.09 -2.22
CA PHE A 62 2.16 -20.85 -3.32
C PHE A 62 1.18 -21.08 -4.48
N PHE A 63 -0.12 -21.22 -4.18
CA PHE A 63 -1.18 -21.41 -5.17
C PHE A 63 -1.37 -20.19 -6.08
N ILE A 64 -1.01 -18.99 -5.62
CA ILE A 64 -1.16 -17.74 -6.38
C ILE A 64 -0.18 -17.67 -7.56
N GLY A 65 0.91 -18.45 -7.52
CA GLY A 65 1.82 -18.61 -8.66
C GLY A 65 2.94 -17.57 -8.74
N HIS A 66 3.20 -16.80 -7.69
CA HIS A 66 4.38 -15.92 -7.62
C HIS A 66 5.67 -16.69 -7.29
N PHE A 67 6.80 -16.19 -7.81
CA PHE A 67 8.18 -16.64 -7.58
C PHE A 67 8.41 -18.10 -7.95
N THR A 68 7.79 -18.59 -9.03
CA THR A 68 7.88 -20.00 -9.44
C THR A 68 9.25 -20.42 -9.94
N ASN A 69 10.13 -19.45 -10.24
CA ASN A 69 11.49 -19.69 -10.69
C ASN A 69 12.49 -19.93 -9.55
N TYR A 70 12.06 -19.77 -8.30
CA TYR A 70 12.89 -19.93 -7.10
C TYR A 70 12.67 -21.29 -6.46
N ASP A 71 13.67 -21.77 -5.72
CA ASP A 71 13.51 -22.98 -4.93
C ASP A 71 12.50 -22.76 -3.78
N ARG A 72 12.19 -23.83 -3.05
CA ARG A 72 11.14 -23.76 -2.01
C ARG A 72 11.45 -22.71 -0.95
N ASP A 73 12.68 -22.65 -0.47
CA ASP A 73 13.05 -21.82 0.69
C ASP A 73 13.22 -20.37 0.26
N GLU A 74 13.84 -20.13 -0.90
CA GLU A 74 13.91 -18.82 -1.54
C GLU A 74 12.51 -18.28 -1.87
N ARG A 75 11.61 -19.14 -2.36
CA ARG A 75 10.23 -18.77 -2.66
C ARG A 75 9.46 -18.38 -1.42
N MET A 76 9.62 -19.12 -0.31
CA MET A 76 9.03 -18.74 0.97
C MET A 76 9.58 -17.40 1.46
N ALA A 77 10.89 -17.19 1.39
CA ALA A 77 11.52 -15.91 1.74
C ALA A 77 10.98 -14.76 0.89
N CYS A 78 10.82 -14.94 -0.43
CA CYS A 78 10.25 -13.94 -1.31
C CYS A 78 8.82 -13.55 -0.92
N ILE A 79 8.00 -14.56 -0.55
CA ILE A 79 6.62 -14.32 -0.09
C ILE A 79 6.60 -13.57 1.23
N CYS A 80 7.43 -13.97 2.20
CA CYS A 80 7.54 -13.27 3.48
C CYS A 80 7.94 -11.80 3.28
N ILE A 81 8.96 -11.53 2.45
CA ILE A 81 9.37 -10.17 2.09
C ILE A 81 8.21 -9.37 1.50
N GLY A 82 7.48 -9.95 0.54
CA GLY A 82 6.34 -9.31 -0.09
C GLY A 82 5.24 -8.95 0.93
N LEU A 83 4.92 -9.86 1.84
CA LEU A 83 3.93 -9.63 2.91
C LEU A 83 4.38 -8.56 3.90
N GLU A 84 5.65 -8.60 4.32
CA GLU A 84 6.23 -7.62 5.24
C GLU A 84 6.25 -6.22 4.61
N ALA A 85 6.58 -6.11 3.33
CA ALA A 85 6.55 -4.86 2.59
C ALA A 85 5.11 -4.35 2.36
N GLU A 86 4.14 -5.22 2.07
CA GLU A 86 2.71 -4.86 2.01
C GLU A 86 2.20 -4.36 3.37
N TYR A 87 2.64 -4.98 4.48
CA TYR A 87 2.30 -4.53 5.81
C TYR A 87 2.83 -3.12 6.10
N ILE A 88 4.10 -2.85 5.77
CA ILE A 88 4.70 -1.51 5.89
C ILE A 88 3.95 -0.50 5.01
N LYS A 89 3.61 -0.88 3.77
CA LYS A 89 2.81 -0.07 2.86
C LYS A 89 1.44 0.27 3.47
N GLY A 90 0.77 -0.71 4.06
CA GLY A 90 -0.49 -0.55 4.77
C GLY A 90 -0.39 0.42 5.95
N ILE A 91 0.63 0.29 6.79
CA ILE A 91 0.90 1.23 7.89
C ILE A 91 1.12 2.65 7.35
N ASN A 92 1.94 2.80 6.31
CA ASN A 92 2.27 4.11 5.75
C ASN A 92 1.04 4.76 5.11
N ASN A 93 0.20 3.98 4.43
CA ASN A 93 -1.08 4.47 3.91
C ASN A 93 -2.02 4.89 5.03
N LEU A 94 -2.09 4.15 6.14
CA LEU A 94 -2.90 4.52 7.29
C LEU A 94 -2.37 5.80 7.96
N LYS A 95 -1.05 5.93 8.13
CA LYS A 95 -0.42 7.16 8.64
C LYS A 95 -0.79 8.36 7.77
N LYS A 96 -0.69 8.24 6.44
CA LYS A 96 -1.10 9.27 5.48
C LYS A 96 -2.58 9.64 5.62
N LYS A 97 -3.46 8.67 5.84
CA LYS A 97 -4.90 8.91 6.07
C LYS A 97 -5.17 9.67 7.38
N CYS A 98 -4.31 9.52 8.37
CA CYS A 98 -4.37 10.24 9.64
C CYS A 98 -3.66 11.61 9.62
N GLU A 99 -3.02 11.99 8.51
CA GLU A 99 -2.40 13.31 8.40
C GLU A 99 -3.47 14.41 8.39
N LEU A 100 -3.14 15.54 9.01
CA LEU A 100 -3.97 16.73 8.95
C LEU A 100 -4.17 17.16 7.49
N TYR A 101 -5.38 17.55 7.15
CA TYR A 101 -5.71 18.08 5.85
C TYR A 101 -4.87 19.31 5.51
N SER A 102 -4.39 19.35 4.28
CA SER A 102 -3.62 20.45 3.69
C SER A 102 -4.16 20.76 2.30
N GLU A 103 -4.18 22.04 1.93
CA GLU A 103 -4.60 22.52 0.60
C GLU A 103 -3.83 21.84 -0.56
N ASP A 104 -2.62 21.35 -0.30
CA ASP A 104 -1.79 20.68 -1.29
C ASP A 104 -2.20 19.23 -1.60
N GLN A 105 -3.09 18.64 -0.81
CA GLN A 105 -3.59 17.29 -1.06
C GLN A 105 -4.46 17.25 -2.31
N ILE A 106 -4.45 16.12 -3.02
CA ILE A 106 -5.14 15.93 -4.31
C ILE A 106 -6.62 16.31 -4.21
N LEU A 107 -7.28 15.94 -3.11
CA LEU A 107 -8.68 16.27 -2.83
C LEU A 107 -8.96 17.78 -2.95
N PHE A 108 -8.12 18.62 -2.35
CA PHE A 108 -8.31 20.07 -2.34
C PHE A 108 -7.71 20.76 -3.56
N LYS A 109 -6.76 20.13 -4.26
CA LYS A 109 -6.35 20.58 -5.60
C LYS A 109 -7.50 20.43 -6.61
N ALA A 110 -8.25 19.33 -6.54
CA ALA A 110 -9.42 19.10 -7.40
C ALA A 110 -10.61 20.00 -7.00
N ALA A 111 -10.81 20.23 -5.70
CA ALA A 111 -11.90 21.06 -5.18
C ALA A 111 -11.42 22.05 -4.10
N PRO A 112 -10.77 23.17 -4.46
CA PRO A 112 -10.16 24.09 -3.49
C PRO A 112 -11.16 24.69 -2.48
N SER A 113 -12.38 24.95 -2.92
CA SER A 113 -13.44 25.48 -2.05
C SER A 113 -13.83 24.51 -0.92
N LEU A 114 -13.57 23.21 -1.08
CA LEU A 114 -13.89 22.22 -0.05
C LEU A 114 -13.07 22.42 1.22
N PHE A 115 -11.86 22.97 1.10
CA PHE A 115 -10.97 23.20 2.25
C PHE A 115 -11.57 24.18 3.28
N GLN A 116 -12.44 25.10 2.82
CA GLN A 116 -13.15 26.05 3.68
C GLN A 116 -14.13 25.38 4.64
N HIS A 117 -14.49 24.13 4.35
CA HIS A 117 -15.41 23.31 5.13
C HIS A 117 -14.68 22.29 6.03
N VAL A 118 -13.35 22.41 6.16
CA VAL A 118 -12.55 21.54 7.03
C VAL A 118 -12.44 22.14 8.43
N ARG A 119 -13.00 21.45 9.42
CA ARG A 119 -12.85 21.77 10.84
C ARG A 119 -11.50 21.29 11.37
N ASN A 120 -10.74 22.19 11.96
CA ASN A 120 -9.44 21.93 12.62
C ASN A 120 -8.42 21.17 11.77
N ARG A 121 -8.54 21.22 10.42
CA ARG A 121 -7.73 20.41 9.50
C ARG A 121 -7.89 18.89 9.67
N GLU A 122 -8.97 18.42 10.30
CA GLU A 122 -9.16 16.99 10.61
C GLU A 122 -10.43 16.42 9.99
N LEU A 123 -11.49 17.24 9.88
CA LEU A 123 -12.82 16.75 9.51
C LEU A 123 -13.47 17.69 8.51
N ILE A 124 -13.90 17.16 7.36
CA ILE A 124 -14.74 17.91 6.42
C ILE A 124 -16.18 17.88 6.95
N ASP A 125 -16.85 19.04 6.94
CA ASP A 125 -18.29 19.12 7.21
C ASP A 125 -19.05 18.37 6.12
N TYR A 126 -19.62 17.22 6.46
CA TYR A 126 -20.31 16.36 5.50
C TYR A 126 -21.60 16.97 4.94
N SER A 127 -22.15 18.01 5.58
CA SER A 127 -23.37 18.68 5.10
C SER A 127 -23.20 19.38 3.76
N VAL A 128 -21.96 19.61 3.32
CA VAL A 128 -21.64 20.27 2.04
C VAL A 128 -21.79 19.33 0.85
N PHE A 129 -21.91 18.03 1.08
CA PHE A 129 -22.04 17.02 0.03
C PHE A 129 -23.50 16.66 -0.22
N GLN A 130 -23.84 16.45 -1.50
CA GLN A 130 -25.07 15.78 -1.89
C GLN A 130 -24.82 14.27 -1.99
N ARG A 131 -25.52 13.46 -1.20
CA ARG A 131 -25.48 11.99 -1.35
C ARG A 131 -26.35 11.54 -2.51
N ILE A 132 -25.87 10.57 -3.27
CA ILE A 132 -26.64 9.97 -4.37
C ILE A 132 -27.36 8.73 -3.85
N ASN A 133 -28.69 8.70 -3.90
CA ASN A 133 -29.52 7.55 -3.54
C ASN A 133 -29.14 6.92 -2.18
N ASP A 134 -28.84 7.74 -1.16
CA ASP A 134 -28.39 7.32 0.18
C ASP A 134 -27.14 6.42 0.20
N SER A 135 -26.37 6.38 -0.89
CA SER A 135 -25.13 5.61 -0.98
C SER A 135 -23.96 6.31 -0.28
N GLU A 136 -22.80 5.65 -0.28
CA GLU A 136 -21.52 6.24 0.10
C GLU A 136 -20.96 7.18 -0.98
N ILE A 137 -21.63 7.27 -2.14
CA ILE A 137 -21.27 8.18 -3.22
C ILE A 137 -21.85 9.56 -2.92
N ILE A 138 -20.98 10.54 -3.04
CA ILE A 138 -21.24 11.95 -2.76
C ILE A 138 -20.86 12.81 -3.96
N CYS A 139 -21.54 13.95 -4.08
CA CYS A 139 -21.29 14.96 -5.10
C CYS A 139 -20.98 16.31 -4.44
N PHE A 140 -19.96 16.99 -4.96
CA PHE A 140 -19.61 18.37 -4.63
C PHE A 140 -19.10 19.08 -5.88
N ASN A 141 -19.70 20.22 -6.26
CA ASN A 141 -19.31 20.99 -7.45
C ASN A 141 -19.15 20.15 -8.74
N ASN A 142 -20.11 19.26 -9.01
CA ASN A 142 -20.11 18.31 -10.14
C ASN A 142 -18.99 17.25 -10.13
N LEU A 143 -18.25 17.14 -9.03
CA LEU A 143 -17.27 16.08 -8.80
C LEU A 143 -17.88 15.00 -7.92
N TYR A 144 -17.51 13.75 -8.20
CA TYR A 144 -18.01 12.59 -7.50
C TYR A 144 -16.93 11.97 -6.63
N GLY A 145 -17.32 11.51 -5.46
CA GLY A 145 -16.43 10.85 -4.53
C GLY A 145 -17.13 9.76 -3.73
N TYR A 146 -16.35 9.05 -2.93
CA TYR A 146 -16.87 8.06 -1.99
C TYR A 146 -16.39 8.34 -0.57
N ILE A 147 -17.20 7.95 0.41
CA ILE A 147 -16.87 8.00 1.83
C ILE A 147 -16.13 6.70 2.18
N ASP A 148 -14.84 6.76 2.51
CA ASP A 148 -14.04 5.61 2.99
C ASP A 148 -14.25 5.40 4.49
N GLY A 149 -14.55 4.15 4.90
CA GLY A 149 -14.79 3.75 6.29
C GLY A 149 -13.58 3.88 7.24
N TYR A 150 -12.37 4.09 6.71
CA TYR A 150 -11.16 4.36 7.50
C TYR A 150 -10.75 5.85 7.56
N VAL A 151 -11.59 6.77 7.02
CA VAL A 151 -11.37 8.24 6.85
C VAL A 151 -10.26 8.52 5.79
N PRO A 152 -10.24 9.55 4.90
CA PRO A 152 -11.13 10.68 4.55
C PRO A 152 -11.77 10.55 3.14
N LEU A 153 -12.45 11.61 2.70
CA LEU A 153 -13.15 11.72 1.40
C LEU A 153 -12.21 11.59 0.19
N THR A 154 -12.57 10.81 -0.83
CA THR A 154 -11.82 10.74 -2.10
C THR A 154 -12.70 11.20 -3.26
N ILE A 155 -12.25 12.21 -4.00
CA ILE A 155 -12.90 12.66 -5.24
C ILE A 155 -12.20 12.02 -6.44
N LEU A 156 -12.98 11.40 -7.33
CA LEU A 156 -12.52 10.88 -8.61
C LEU A 156 -12.58 12.03 -9.63
N SER A 157 -11.44 12.35 -10.25
CA SER A 157 -11.31 13.34 -11.33
C SER A 157 -11.43 12.70 -12.70
#